data_AF-A0A820RNN0-F1
#
_entry.id   AF-A0A820RNN0-F1
#
_cell.length_a   1.000
_cell.length_b   1.000
_cell.length_c   1.000
_cell.angle_alpha   90.00
_cell.angle_beta   90.00
_cell.angle_gamma   90.00
#
_symmetry.space_group_name_H-M   'P 1'
#
loop_
_entity.id
_entity.type
_entity.pdbx_description
1 polymer ?
#
loop_
_entity_poly.entity_id
_entity_poly.type
_entity_poly.pdbx_seq_one_letter_code
_entity_poly.pdbx_strand_id
1 'polypeptide(L)'
;MIQKNVNHPLSHDENSLWAQYFADEELKGIIIIDVRRTYPDITFFRDPRMIDLQLRILFNHSRHHHKTIPYRQGMHEILGIIVYAICSESLKINEYQ
;
A
#
# COMPACT_ATOMS: atom_id res chain seq x y z
N MET A 1 14.21 -27.18 -28.82
CA MET A 1 13.74 -25.82 -28.46
C MET A 1 13.40 -25.85 -26.98
N ILE A 2 14.15 -25.13 -26.15
CA ILE A 2 13.82 -25.01 -24.72
C ILE A 2 12.49 -24.24 -24.65
N GLN A 3 11.45 -24.84 -24.08
CA GLN A 3 10.21 -24.12 -23.83
C GLN A 3 10.54 -22.95 -22.92
N LYS A 4 10.47 -21.74 -23.47
CA LYS A 4 10.59 -20.49 -22.72
C LYS A 4 9.34 -20.43 -21.84
N ASN A 5 9.45 -20.94 -20.61
CA ASN A 5 8.35 -20.87 -19.68
C ASN A 5 8.20 -19.40 -19.28
N VAL A 6 7.15 -18.77 -19.83
CA VAL A 6 6.86 -17.35 -19.64
C VAL A 6 6.73 -17.00 -18.15
N ASN A 7 6.32 -17.95 -17.32
CA ASN A 7 6.17 -17.81 -15.88
C ASN A 7 7.38 -18.31 -15.06
N HIS A 8 8.56 -18.39 -15.68
CA HIS A 8 9.80 -18.63 -14.94
C HIS A 8 10.19 -17.38 -14.12
N PRO A 9 10.73 -17.53 -12.88
CA PRO A 9 11.16 -16.40 -12.05
C PRO A 9 12.23 -15.49 -12.66
N LEU A 10 12.98 -16.02 -13.62
CA LEU A 10 13.99 -15.28 -14.40
C LEU A 10 13.51 -14.94 -15.82
N SER A 11 12.21 -15.01 -16.09
CA SER A 11 11.66 -14.62 -17.38
C SER A 11 11.84 -13.12 -17.59
N HIS A 12 12.32 -12.72 -18.77
CA HIS A 12 12.37 -11.32 -19.19
C HIS A 12 11.05 -10.83 -19.80
N ASP A 13 10.00 -11.64 -19.75
CA ASP A 13 8.68 -11.23 -20.21
C ASP A 13 8.02 -10.32 -19.16
N GLU A 14 7.74 -9.08 -19.55
CA GLU A 14 7.07 -8.07 -18.70
C GLU A 14 5.65 -8.49 -18.31
N ASN A 15 5.03 -9.43 -19.05
CA ASN A 15 3.72 -10.00 -18.73
C ASN A 15 3.81 -11.28 -17.89
N SER A 16 5.02 -11.67 -17.47
CA SER A 16 5.17 -12.83 -16.59
C SER A 16 4.57 -12.58 -15.21
N LEU A 17 4.05 -13.64 -14.58
CA LEU A 17 3.58 -13.57 -13.20
C LEU A 17 4.66 -13.07 -12.23
N TRP A 18 5.92 -13.38 -12.52
CA TRP A 18 7.04 -12.94 -11.69
C TRP A 18 7.39 -11.47 -11.88
N ALA A 19 7.35 -10.95 -13.11
CA ALA A 19 7.51 -9.51 -13.33
C ALA A 19 6.45 -8.72 -12.56
N GLN A 20 5.18 -9.16 -12.60
CA GLN A 20 4.12 -8.54 -11.80
C GLN A 20 4.36 -8.69 -10.29
N TYR A 21 4.76 -9.88 -9.82
CA TYR A 21 5.05 -10.11 -8.41
C TYR A 21 6.15 -9.18 -7.90
N PHE A 22 7.27 -9.06 -8.62
CA PHE A 22 8.37 -8.18 -8.21
C PHE A 22 7.98 -6.70 -8.24
N ALA A 23 7.20 -6.27 -9.24
CA ALA A 23 6.66 -4.91 -9.28
C ALA A 23 5.71 -4.62 -8.11
N ASP A 24 4.85 -5.58 -7.75
CA ASP A 24 3.94 -5.47 -6.61
C ASP A 24 4.73 -5.39 -5.27
N GLU A 25 5.78 -6.20 -5.11
CA GLU A 25 6.63 -6.17 -3.91
C GLU A 25 7.45 -4.87 -3.80
N GLU A 26 7.98 -4.36 -4.91
CA GLU A 26 8.66 -3.07 -4.95
C GLU A 26 7.71 -1.93 -4.55
N LEU A 27 6.49 -1.92 -5.12
CA LEU A 27 5.48 -0.92 -4.79
C LEU A 27 5.08 -0.97 -3.31
N LYS A 28 4.84 -2.16 -2.76
CA LYS A 28 4.57 -2.32 -1.31
C LYS A 28 5.74 -1.85 -0.47
N GLY A 29 6.96 -2.15 -0.88
CA GLY A 29 8.20 -1.71 -0.23
C GLY A 29 8.29 -0.19 -0.14
N ILE A 30 8.00 0.53 -1.22
CA ILE A 30 7.98 1.99 -1.23
C ILE A 30 6.90 2.52 -0.27
N ILE A 31 5.67 2.00 -0.41
CA ILE A 31 4.51 2.45 0.39
C ILE A 31 4.74 2.22 1.88
N ILE A 32 5.26 1.06 2.31
CA ILE A 32 5.39 0.74 3.74
C ILE A 32 6.43 1.63 4.44
N ILE A 33 7.49 2.02 3.75
CA ILE A 33 8.51 2.92 4.31
C ILE A 33 7.88 4.32 4.53
N ASP A 34 7.04 4.77 3.61
CA ASP A 34 6.30 6.03 3.70
C ASP A 34 5.23 6.00 4.81
N VAL A 35 4.39 4.95 4.86
CA VAL A 35 3.38 4.76 5.91
C VAL A 35 4.04 4.74 7.30
N ARG A 36 5.20 4.09 7.46
CA ARG A 36 5.94 4.08 8.72
C ARG A 36 6.51 5.45 9.14
N ARG A 37 6.64 6.40 8.22
CA ARG A 37 7.11 7.77 8.50
C ARG A 37 5.96 8.76 8.70
N THR A 38 4.72 8.32 8.47
CA THR A 38 3.52 9.16 8.57
C THR A 38 3.26 9.58 10.02
N TYR A 39 3.17 10.89 10.27
CA TYR A 39 2.86 11.53 11.56
C TYR A 39 3.51 10.85 12.78
N PRO A 40 4.84 10.94 12.90
CA PRO A 40 5.59 10.03 13.75
C PRO A 40 5.28 10.14 15.24
N ASP A 41 4.81 11.30 15.68
CA ASP A 41 4.50 11.64 17.06
C ASP A 41 3.11 11.18 17.52
N ILE A 42 2.28 10.66 16.59
CA ILE A 42 0.92 10.22 16.88
C ILE A 42 0.88 8.70 16.97
N THR A 43 0.56 8.18 18.16
CA THR A 43 0.55 6.72 18.46
C THR A 43 -0.40 5.92 17.59
N PHE A 44 -1.50 6.52 17.13
CA PHE A 44 -2.44 5.91 16.19
C PHE A 44 -1.76 5.34 14.94
N PHE A 45 -0.78 6.05 14.37
CA PHE A 45 -0.07 5.60 13.17
C PHE A 45 1.00 4.55 13.45
N ARG A 46 1.21 4.19 14.72
CA ARG A 46 2.12 3.11 15.15
C ARG A 46 1.41 1.79 15.34
N ASP A 47 0.08 1.80 15.40
CA ASP A 47 -0.71 0.57 15.46
C ASP A 47 -0.50 -0.26 14.18
N PRO A 48 -0.03 -1.52 14.30
CA PRO A 48 0.15 -2.41 13.16
C PRO A 48 -1.10 -2.54 12.28
N ARG A 49 -2.30 -2.45 12.87
CA ARG A 49 -3.57 -2.49 12.15
C ARG A 49 -3.75 -1.27 11.24
N MET A 50 -3.35 -0.08 11.72
CA MET A 50 -3.45 1.16 10.93
C MET A 50 -2.38 1.21 9.85
N ILE A 51 -1.20 0.64 10.11
CA ILE A 51 -0.13 0.49 9.12
C ILE A 51 -0.59 -0.46 7.99
N ASP A 52 -1.14 -1.64 8.34
CA ASP A 52 -1.67 -2.61 7.37
C ASP A 52 -2.82 -2.00 6.55
N LEU A 53 -3.75 -1.31 7.20
CA LEU A 53 -4.88 -0.67 6.54
C LEU A 53 -4.41 0.35 5.48
N GLN A 54 -3.50 1.25 5.86
CA GLN A 54 -2.98 2.26 4.94
C GLN A 54 -2.18 1.64 3.79
N LEU A 55 -1.32 0.65 4.07
CA LEU A 55 -0.60 -0.09 3.05
C LEU A 55 -1.56 -0.72 2.03
N ARG A 56 -2.60 -1.40 2.50
CA ARG A 56 -3.56 -2.10 1.63
C ARG A 56 -4.35 -1.13 0.76
N ILE A 57 -4.81 -0.01 1.31
CA ILE A 57 -5.55 1.01 0.55
C ILE A 57 -4.65 1.60 -0.53
N LEU A 58 -3.45 2.07 -0.18
CA LEU A 58 -2.51 2.69 -1.13
C LEU A 58 -2.06 1.69 -2.19
N PHE A 59 -1.73 0.46 -1.79
CA PHE A 59 -1.32 -0.59 -2.72
C PHE A 59 -2.45 -0.94 -3.69
N ASN A 60 -3.67 -1.16 -3.20
CA ASN A 60 -4.81 -1.51 -4.06
C ASN A 60 -5.13 -0.39 -5.05
N HIS A 61 -5.21 0.86 -4.56
CA HIS A 61 -5.46 2.02 -5.40
C HIS A 61 -4.38 2.16 -6.48
N SER A 62 -3.11 2.12 -6.07
CA SER A 62 -1.98 2.32 -6.98
C SER A 62 -1.84 1.17 -7.99
N ARG A 63 -2.11 -0.08 -7.58
CA ARG A 63 -2.11 -1.25 -8.47
C ARG A 63 -3.23 -1.15 -9.51
N HIS A 64 -4.43 -0.76 -9.09
CA HIS A 64 -5.58 -0.65 -9.99
C HIS A 64 -5.43 0.52 -10.98
N HIS A 65 -4.86 1.64 -10.55
CA HIS A 65 -4.75 2.86 -11.34
C HIS A 65 -3.34 3.15 -11.87
N HIS A 66 -2.39 2.21 -11.80
CA HIS A 66 -0.95 2.43 -12.06
C HIS A 66 -0.62 3.19 -13.35
N LYS A 67 -1.40 3.03 -14.43
CA LYS A 67 -1.18 3.73 -15.71
C LYS A 67 -1.59 5.21 -15.71
N THR A 68 -2.49 5.59 -14.80
CA THR A 68 -3.10 6.94 -14.74
C THR A 68 -2.66 7.70 -13.50
N ILE A 69 -2.67 7.02 -12.34
CA ILE A 69 -2.35 7.58 -11.04
C ILE A 69 -1.45 6.57 -10.31
N PRO A 70 -0.13 6.57 -10.62
CA PRO A 70 0.83 5.78 -9.86
C PRO A 70 0.99 6.34 -8.45
N TYR A 71 1.44 5.50 -7.52
CA TYR A 71 1.80 5.94 -6.17
C TYR A 71 2.84 7.07 -6.23
N ARG A 72 2.64 8.10 -5.40
CA ARG A 72 3.61 9.18 -5.19
C ARG A 72 3.76 9.47 -3.71
N GLN A 73 4.98 9.82 -3.31
CA GLN A 73 5.26 10.30 -1.95
C GLN A 73 4.32 11.47 -1.61
N GLY A 74 3.76 11.44 -0.40
CA GLY A 74 2.72 12.37 0.07
C GLY A 74 1.29 11.80 0.01
N MET A 75 1.02 10.80 -0.84
CA MET A 75 -0.29 10.12 -0.84
C MET A 75 -0.60 9.46 0.52
N HIS A 76 0.44 9.02 1.24
CA HIS A 76 0.30 8.46 2.59
C HIS A 76 -0.15 9.50 3.62
N GLU A 77 0.24 10.76 3.49
CA GLU A 77 -0.17 11.84 4.40
C GLU A 77 -1.66 12.17 4.21
N ILE A 78 -2.10 12.29 2.95
CA ILE A 78 -3.50 12.52 2.60
C ILE A 78 -4.36 11.38 3.15
N LEU A 79 -3.98 10.13 2.89
CA LEU A 79 -4.72 8.98 3.41
C LEU A 79 -4.68 8.94 4.95
N GLY A 80 -3.54 9.27 5.55
CA GLY A 80 -3.37 9.28 7.01
C GLY A 80 -4.37 10.20 7.70
N ILE A 81 -4.62 11.40 7.16
CA ILE A 81 -5.64 12.33 7.68
C ILE A 81 -7.05 11.71 7.56
N ILE A 82 -7.38 11.13 6.41
CA ILE A 82 -8.70 10.53 6.16
C ILE A 82 -8.95 9.37 7.12
N VAL A 83 -7.99 8.44 7.24
CA VAL A 83 -8.08 7.28 8.15
C VAL A 83 -8.21 7.75 9.61
N TYR A 84 -7.42 8.73 10.02
CA TYR A 84 -7.47 9.26 11.39
C TYR A 84 -8.82 9.90 11.71
N ALA A 85 -9.37 10.72 10.81
CA ALA A 85 -10.67 11.35 11.01
C ALA A 85 -11.79 10.29 11.17
N ILE A 86 -11.87 9.33 10.24
CA ILE A 86 -12.92 8.29 10.23
C ILE A 86 -12.82 7.40 11.47
N CYS A 87 -11.61 6.95 11.83
CA CYS A 87 -11.42 6.08 12.98
C CYS A 87 -11.68 6.81 14.30
N SER A 88 -11.31 8.09 14.40
CA SER A 88 -11.57 8.89 15.60
C SER A 88 -13.07 9.11 15.84
N GLU A 89 -13.87 9.28 14.78
CA GLU A 89 -15.33 9.33 14.89
C GLU A 89 -15.92 7.98 15.31
N SER A 90 -15.43 6.89 14.70
CA SER A 90 -15.91 5.54 15.02
C SER A 90 -15.65 5.15 16.48
N LEU A 91 -14.51 5.57 17.04
CA LEU A 91 -14.20 5.34 18.46
C LEU A 91 -15.12 6.13 19.39
N LYS A 92 -15.45 7.39 19.05
CA LYS A 92 -16.42 8.18 19.82
C LYS A 92 -17.79 7.52 19.87
N ILE A 93 -18.25 6.91 18.78
CA ILE A 93 -19.56 6.21 18.73
C ILE A 93 -19.61 5.05 19.74
N ASN A 94 -18.52 4.32 19.92
CA ASN A 94 -18.46 3.19 20.86
C ASN A 94 -18.39 3.62 22.35
N GLU A 95 -18.05 4.88 22.65
CA GLU A 95 -18.05 5.39 24.04
C GLU A 95 -19.45 5.81 24.53
N TYR A 96 -20.43 5.93 23.61
CA TYR A 96 -21.81 6.28 23.91
C TYR A 96 -22.81 5.11 23.80
N GLN A 97 -22.30 3.87 23.64
CA GLN A 97 -23.07 2.63 23.76
C GLN A 97 -22.69 1.89 25.03
#